data_AF-A0A958V3T8-F1
#
_entry.id   AF-A0A958V3T8-F1
#
_cell.length_a   1.000
_cell.length_b   1.000
_cell.length_c   1.000
_cell.angle_alpha   90.00
_cell.angle_beta   90.00
_cell.angle_gamma   90.00
#
_symmetry.space_group_name_H-M   'P 1'
#
loop_
_entity.id
_entity.type
_entity.pdbx_description
1 polymer ?
#
loop_
_entity_poly.entity_id
_entity_poly.type
_entity_poly.pdbx_seq_one_letter_code
_entity_poly.pdbx_strand_id
1 'polypeptide(L)'
;GMRTSCASEVINNMGGNNEEIVAVSGFSGGIGLSGNACGALAAAIWKNTKKWMEANPEQSAYNNPAAQKTYRGFYEMSKGELICHKICGKKFSTPEAHAEFISKGGCKDLIETLASIKV
;
A
#
# COMPACT_ATOMS: atom_id res chain seq x y z
N GLY A 1 -19.72 8.70 -1.70
CA GLY A 1 -18.28 8.89 -1.98
C GLY A 1 -17.54 7.65 -1.53
N MET A 2 -16.55 7.20 -2.31
CA MET A 2 -15.69 6.07 -1.95
C MET A 2 -15.00 6.35 -0.61
N ARG A 3 -15.01 5.37 0.31
CA ARG A 3 -14.37 5.51 1.62
C ARG A 3 -12.85 5.38 1.47
N THR A 4 -12.11 6.34 2.01
CA THR A 4 -10.65 6.41 2.01
C THR A 4 -10.03 5.25 2.79
N SER A 5 -9.00 4.61 2.23
CA SER A 5 -8.19 3.58 2.89
C SER A 5 -6.71 3.77 2.55
N CYS A 6 -5.77 3.37 3.43
CA CYS A 6 -4.33 3.51 3.16
C CYS A 6 -3.88 2.87 1.84
N ALA A 7 -4.46 1.72 1.49
CA ALA A 7 -4.19 1.03 0.23
C ALA A 7 -4.77 1.80 -0.97
N SER A 8 -5.98 2.32 -0.84
CA SER A 8 -6.64 3.13 -1.87
C SER A 8 -5.90 4.46 -2.10
N GLU A 9 -5.48 5.15 -1.03
CA GLU A 9 -4.76 6.42 -1.11
C GLU A 9 -3.39 6.27 -1.76
N VAL A 10 -2.63 5.21 -1.42
CA VAL A 10 -1.33 5.00 -2.08
C VAL A 10 -1.49 4.72 -3.57
N ILE A 11 -2.49 3.94 -3.99
CA ILE A 11 -2.77 3.71 -5.42
C ILE A 11 -3.19 4.99 -6.12
N ASN A 12 -4.06 5.80 -5.49
CA ASN A 12 -4.45 7.09 -6.01
C ASN A 12 -3.22 8.01 -6.22
N ASN A 13 -2.34 8.09 -5.22
CA ASN A 13 -1.11 8.89 -5.31
C ASN A 13 -0.11 8.35 -6.35
N MET A 14 -0.17 7.05 -6.68
CA MET A 14 0.60 6.42 -7.74
C MET A 14 -0.04 6.58 -9.14
N GLY A 15 -1.14 7.35 -9.26
CA GLY A 15 -1.85 7.57 -10.52
C GLY A 15 -2.71 6.38 -10.97
N GLY A 16 -3.19 5.57 -10.02
CA GLY A 16 -4.11 4.47 -10.31
C GLY A 16 -5.52 4.94 -10.67
N ASN A 17 -6.26 4.08 -11.38
CA ASN A 17 -7.66 4.32 -11.73
C ASN A 17 -8.63 3.83 -10.63
N ASN A 18 -9.94 4.08 -10.81
CA ASN A 18 -10.96 3.71 -9.82
C ASN A 18 -11.02 2.20 -9.58
N GLU A 19 -10.88 1.39 -10.63
CA GLU A 19 -10.91 -0.07 -10.56
C GLU A 19 -9.73 -0.60 -9.71
N GLU A 20 -8.53 -0.08 -9.94
CA GLU A 20 -7.34 -0.41 -9.16
C GLU A 20 -7.49 0.02 -7.69
N ILE A 21 -8.04 1.21 -7.45
CA ILE A 21 -8.29 1.74 -6.09
C ILE A 21 -9.28 0.85 -5.32
N VAL A 22 -10.35 0.40 -5.99
CA VAL A 22 -11.36 -0.49 -5.40
C VAL A 22 -10.77 -1.89 -5.16
N ALA A 23 -9.99 -2.42 -6.11
CA ALA A 23 -9.40 -3.75 -6.01
C ALA A 23 -8.52 -3.92 -4.77
N VAL A 24 -7.77 -2.88 -4.38
CA VAL A 24 -6.89 -2.94 -3.20
C VAL A 24 -7.56 -2.53 -1.88
N SER A 25 -8.82 -2.08 -1.90
CA SER A 25 -9.49 -1.56 -0.70
C SER A 25 -9.55 -2.56 0.46
N GLY A 26 -9.61 -3.87 0.15
CA GLY A 26 -9.54 -4.96 1.11
C GLY A 26 -8.19 -5.09 1.84
N PHE A 27 -7.14 -4.41 1.37
CA PHE A 27 -5.82 -4.44 2.03
C PHE A 27 -5.74 -3.51 3.24
N SER A 28 -6.77 -2.68 3.45
CA SER A 28 -6.87 -1.73 4.57
C SER A 28 -6.54 -2.31 5.95
N GLY A 29 -5.92 -1.49 6.81
CA GLY A 29 -5.66 -1.82 8.22
C GLY A 29 -4.84 -3.10 8.46
N GLY A 30 -3.96 -3.46 7.53
CA GLY A 30 -3.13 -4.65 7.63
C GLY A 30 -3.75 -5.89 7.01
N ILE A 31 -4.38 -5.76 5.83
CA ILE A 31 -5.13 -6.79 5.10
C ILE A 31 -6.35 -7.27 5.89
N GLY A 32 -7.52 -6.80 5.49
CA GLY A 32 -8.79 -7.11 6.17
C GLY A 32 -8.83 -6.61 7.61
N LEU A 33 -8.21 -5.46 7.91
CA LEU A 33 -8.11 -4.88 9.27
C LEU A 33 -7.41 -5.76 10.30
N SER A 34 -6.69 -6.80 9.88
CA SER A 34 -6.09 -7.76 10.81
C SER A 34 -5.00 -7.14 11.70
N GLY A 35 -4.44 -6.01 11.28
CA GLY A 35 -3.28 -5.36 11.89
C GLY A 35 -1.94 -6.00 11.52
N ASN A 36 -1.92 -7.02 10.66
CA ASN A 36 -0.69 -7.73 10.24
C ASN A 36 0.04 -6.97 9.13
N ALA A 37 0.44 -7.62 8.03
CA ALA A 37 1.26 -7.01 6.98
C ALA A 37 0.68 -5.70 6.45
N CYS A 38 1.52 -4.67 6.30
CA CYS A 38 1.11 -3.34 5.82
C CYS A 38 0.34 -3.40 4.48
N GLY A 39 -0.92 -2.97 4.51
CA GLY A 39 -1.78 -2.95 3.34
C GLY A 39 -1.35 -2.00 2.23
N ALA A 40 -0.85 -0.82 2.61
CA ALA A 40 -0.34 0.16 1.65
C ALA A 40 0.91 -0.35 0.93
N LEU A 41 1.80 -1.06 1.64
CA LEU A 41 2.94 -1.74 1.01
C LEU A 41 2.49 -2.78 -0.01
N ALA A 42 1.54 -3.65 0.38
CA ALA A 42 1.02 -4.69 -0.51
C ALA A 42 0.40 -4.07 -1.79
N ALA A 43 -0.38 -3.00 -1.63
CA ALA A 43 -0.96 -2.27 -2.76
C ALA A 43 0.12 -1.67 -3.69
N ALA A 44 1.12 -0.99 -3.12
CA ALA A 44 2.20 -0.39 -3.89
C ALA A 44 3.02 -1.44 -4.65
N ILE A 45 3.36 -2.57 -4.00
CA ILE A 45 4.04 -3.70 -4.65
C ILE A 45 3.21 -4.23 -5.82
N TRP A 46 1.90 -4.43 -5.61
CA TRP A 46 1.00 -4.92 -6.66
C TRP A 46 0.97 -3.98 -7.87
N LYS A 47 0.79 -2.67 -7.65
CA LYS A 47 0.74 -1.67 -8.73
C LYS A 47 2.05 -1.57 -9.50
N ASN A 48 3.17 -1.55 -8.80
CA ASN A 48 4.50 -1.49 -9.42
C ASN A 48 4.85 -2.80 -10.16
N THR A 49 4.42 -3.95 -9.63
CA THR A 49 4.53 -5.23 -10.34
C THR A 49 3.69 -5.23 -11.61
N LYS A 50 2.44 -4.77 -11.55
CA LYS A 50 1.55 -4.68 -12.71
C LYS A 50 2.16 -3.80 -13.82
N LYS A 51 2.62 -2.59 -13.48
CA LYS A 51 3.31 -1.68 -14.43
C LYS A 51 4.54 -2.34 -15.04
N TRP A 52 5.33 -3.05 -14.24
CA TRP A 52 6.51 -3.74 -14.73
C TRP A 52 6.17 -4.90 -15.68
N MET A 53 5.14 -5.70 -15.35
CA MET A 53 4.67 -6.80 -16.21
C MET A 53 4.11 -6.30 -17.54
N GLU A 54 3.38 -5.18 -17.54
CA GLU A 54 2.90 -4.52 -18.76
C GLU A 54 4.07 -4.15 -19.70
N ALA A 55 5.22 -3.76 -19.13
CA ALA A 55 6.44 -3.47 -19.90
C ALA A 55 7.32 -4.71 -20.20
N ASN A 56 7.07 -5.84 -19.54
CA ASN A 56 7.88 -7.06 -19.63
C ASN A 56 6.98 -8.32 -19.73
N PRO A 57 6.16 -8.46 -20.78
CA PRO A 57 5.07 -9.44 -20.84
C PRO A 57 5.53 -10.91 -20.80
N GLU A 58 6.75 -11.19 -21.25
CA GLU A 58 7.33 -12.55 -21.27
C GLU A 58 8.00 -12.95 -19.95
N GLN A 59 8.09 -12.04 -18.97
CA GLN A 59 8.77 -12.31 -17.70
C GLN A 59 7.80 -12.67 -16.58
N SER A 60 8.26 -13.51 -15.65
CA SER A 60 7.52 -13.86 -14.44
C SER A 60 7.45 -12.69 -13.46
N ALA A 61 6.29 -12.50 -12.84
CA ALA A 61 6.08 -11.53 -11.78
C ALA A 61 6.94 -11.80 -10.52
N TYR A 62 7.45 -13.02 -10.33
CA TYR A 62 8.11 -13.43 -9.08
C TYR A 62 9.45 -12.73 -8.86
N ASN A 63 10.29 -12.64 -9.90
CA ASN A 63 11.62 -12.04 -9.83
C ASN A 63 11.62 -10.61 -10.38
N ASN A 64 10.63 -9.80 -10.01
CA ASN A 64 10.49 -8.47 -10.56
C ASN A 64 11.25 -7.40 -9.72
N PRO A 65 12.12 -6.57 -10.34
CA PRO A 65 12.90 -5.57 -9.63
C PRO A 65 12.05 -4.40 -9.07
N ALA A 66 10.87 -4.16 -9.65
CA ALA A 66 9.97 -3.09 -9.21
C ALA A 66 9.41 -3.34 -7.79
N ALA A 67 8.99 -4.58 -7.51
CA ALA A 67 8.55 -5.04 -6.20
C ALA A 67 9.69 -4.98 -5.18
N GLN A 68 10.88 -5.44 -5.56
CA GLN A 68 12.06 -5.39 -4.69
C GLN A 68 12.45 -3.96 -4.32
N LYS A 69 12.40 -3.03 -5.28
CA LYS A 69 12.67 -1.61 -5.03
C LYS A 69 11.61 -0.98 -4.12
N THR A 70 10.34 -1.31 -4.35
CA THR A 70 9.22 -0.86 -3.51
C THR A 70 9.37 -1.35 -2.07
N TYR A 71 9.69 -2.64 -1.90
CA TYR A 71 9.93 -3.26 -0.60
C TYR A 71 11.10 -2.59 0.13
N ARG A 72 12.23 -2.36 -0.54
CA ARG A 72 13.42 -1.74 0.08
C ARG A 72 13.15 -0.31 0.56
N GLY A 73 12.54 0.53 -0.29
CA GLY A 73 12.20 1.91 0.10
C GLY A 73 11.23 1.95 1.29
N PHE A 74 10.28 1.02 1.35
CA PHE A 74 9.44 0.85 2.52
C PHE A 74 10.23 0.40 3.76
N TYR A 75 11.04 -0.64 3.62
CA TYR A 75 11.77 -1.26 4.71
C TYR A 75 12.72 -0.28 5.41
N GLU A 76 13.37 0.60 4.63
CA GLU A 76 14.22 1.68 5.16
C GLU A 76 13.40 2.69 5.98
N MET A 77 12.28 3.17 5.43
CA MET A 77 11.38 4.13 6.09
C MET A 77 10.75 3.55 7.36
N SER A 78 10.35 2.29 7.33
CA SER A 78 9.70 1.63 8.47
C SER A 78 10.69 1.08 9.50
N LYS A 79 12.00 1.31 9.31
CA LYS A 79 13.08 0.75 10.15
C LYS A 79 12.97 -0.78 10.29
N GLY A 80 12.58 -1.43 9.19
CA GLY A 80 12.41 -2.87 9.10
C GLY A 80 11.10 -3.44 9.65
N GLU A 81 10.21 -2.60 10.19
CA GLU A 81 8.90 -3.06 10.66
C GLU A 81 7.93 -3.23 9.47
N LEU A 82 7.20 -4.35 9.43
CA LEU A 82 6.26 -4.67 8.36
C LEU A 82 4.81 -4.79 8.87
N ILE A 83 4.63 -4.87 10.18
CA ILE A 83 3.36 -5.09 10.84
C ILE A 83 2.62 -3.76 11.02
N CYS A 84 1.49 -3.61 10.34
CA CYS A 84 0.66 -2.42 10.28
C CYS A 84 0.38 -1.83 11.66
N HIS A 85 -0.10 -2.63 12.63
CA HIS A 85 -0.44 -2.08 13.95
C HIS A 85 0.78 -1.62 14.75
N LYS A 86 1.97 -2.14 14.45
CA LYS A 86 3.22 -1.66 15.04
C LYS A 86 3.70 -0.38 14.36
N ILE A 87 3.54 -0.28 13.04
CA ILE A 87 3.89 0.92 12.25
C ILE A 87 3.02 2.11 12.65
N CYS A 88 1.70 1.94 12.66
CA CYS A 88 0.76 3.03 12.93
C CYS A 88 0.33 3.14 14.40
N GLY A 89 0.80 2.22 15.25
CA GLY A 89 0.47 2.18 16.68
C GLY A 89 -0.98 1.82 17.00
N LYS A 90 -1.76 1.34 16.02
CA LYS A 90 -3.20 1.07 16.18
C LYS A 90 -3.66 -0.14 15.39
N LYS A 91 -4.52 -0.94 16.01
CA LYS A 91 -5.36 -1.93 15.32
C LYS A 91 -6.79 -1.40 15.22
N PHE A 92 -7.43 -1.61 14.08
CA PHE A 92 -8.76 -1.08 13.79
C PHE A 92 -9.79 -2.20 13.89
N SER A 93 -10.94 -1.91 14.49
CA SER A 93 -12.06 -2.84 14.60
C SER A 93 -13.07 -2.69 13.46
N THR A 94 -13.10 -1.53 12.80
CA THR A 94 -14.03 -1.25 11.69
C THR A 94 -13.36 -0.50 10.55
N PRO A 95 -13.87 -0.64 9.30
CA PRO A 95 -13.38 0.14 8.17
C PRO A 95 -13.51 1.66 8.39
N GLU A 96 -14.56 2.10 9.09
CA GLU A 96 -14.81 3.51 9.40
C GLU A 96 -13.74 4.08 10.33
N ALA A 97 -13.36 3.34 11.37
CA ALA A 97 -12.30 3.78 12.30
C ALA A 97 -10.94 3.88 11.60
N HIS A 98 -10.68 2.99 10.64
CA HIS A 98 -9.50 3.07 9.79
C HIS A 98 -9.59 4.28 8.84
N ALA A 99 -10.70 4.47 8.14
CA ALA A 99 -10.89 5.59 7.22
C ALA A 99 -10.75 6.95 7.92
N GLU A 100 -11.29 7.09 9.13
CA GLU A 100 -11.14 8.29 9.98
C GLU A 100 -9.67 8.53 10.37
N PHE A 101 -8.93 7.48 10.69
CA PHE A 101 -7.50 7.59 10.99
C PHE A 101 -6.72 8.10 9.77
N ILE A 102 -7.00 7.55 8.58
CA ILE A 102 -6.34 7.97 7.34
C ILE A 102 -6.72 9.41 6.97
N SER A 103 -7.99 9.80 7.08
CA SER A 103 -8.43 11.17 6.76
C SER A 103 -7.81 12.24 7.67
N LYS A 104 -7.37 11.85 8.88
CA LYS A 104 -6.64 12.70 9.82
C LYS A 104 -5.12 12.69 9.62
N GLY A 105 -4.62 12.11 8.53
CA GLY A 105 -3.19 12.04 8.20
C GLY A 105 -2.49 10.77 8.70
N GLY A 106 -3.24 9.77 9.16
CA GLY A 106 -2.69 8.47 9.51
C GLY A 106 -1.96 7.81 8.33
N CYS A 107 -0.78 7.25 8.59
CA CYS A 107 0.11 6.66 7.59
C CYS A 107 0.56 7.61 6.46
N LYS A 108 0.38 8.92 6.56
CA LYS A 108 0.70 9.88 5.49
C LYS A 108 2.12 9.73 4.95
N ASP A 109 3.14 9.80 5.80
CA ASP A 109 4.55 9.71 5.40
C ASP A 109 4.86 8.40 4.67
N LEU A 110 4.24 7.31 5.11
CA LEU A 110 4.38 5.98 4.51
C LEU A 110 3.75 5.94 3.11
N ILE A 111 2.55 6.51 2.96
CA ILE A 111 1.83 6.59 1.69
C ILE A 111 2.61 7.45 0.69
N GLU A 112 3.07 8.63 1.12
CA GLU A 112 3.85 9.55 0.29
C GLU A 112 5.19 8.93 -0.13
N THR A 113 5.89 8.28 0.80
CA THR A 113 7.14 7.59 0.50
C THR A 113 6.92 6.50 -0.56
N LEU A 114 5.95 5.60 -0.35
CA LEU A 114 5.63 4.53 -1.30
C LEU A 114 5.27 5.07 -2.69
N ALA A 115 4.45 6.13 -2.76
CA ALA A 115 4.04 6.74 -4.02
C ALA A 115 5.22 7.42 -4.76
N SER A 116 6.25 7.86 -4.03
CA SER A 116 7.44 8.48 -4.62
C SER A 116 8.47 7.49 -5.19
N ILE A 117 8.33 6.18 -4.90
CA ILE A 117 9.29 5.17 -5.35
C ILE A 117 9.17 5.01 -6.87
N LYS A 118 10.18 5.51 -7.60
CA LYS A 118 10.27 5.36 -9.04
C LYS A 118 10.67 3.93 -9.40
N VAL A 119 9.77 3.18 -10.02
CA VAL A 119 10.03 1.85 -10.62
C VAL A 119 10.00 1.90 -12.14
#